data_AF-A0AAC9RMM1-F1
#
_entry.id   AF-A0AAC9RMM1-F1
#
_cell.length_a   1.000
_cell.length_b   1.000
_cell.length_c   1.000
_cell.angle_alpha   90.00
_cell.angle_beta   90.00
_cell.angle_gamma   90.00
#
_symmetry.space_group_name_H-M   'P 1'
#
loop_
_entity.id
_entity.type
_entity.pdbx_description
1 polymer ?
#
loop_
_entity_poly.entity_id
_entity_poly.type
_entity_poly.pdbx_seq_one_letter_code
_entity_poly.pdbx_strand_id
1 'polypeptide(L)'
;MAQIISLNDYKITKQRQLINNMYHFFNEGLENQLDNILIQFEEAFANLCNKYDFHHENVAYFRLPIITFIVTVFIKNSEVCDFFSEGLILDNDENKYLFKNTLVRVLEAFEDNYHSNSNKLLIEEEIENIIEKGIKNLLKIMPENIYLV
;
A
#
# COMPACT_ATOMS: atom_id res chain seq x y z
N MET A 1 -34.55 10.86 9.83
CA MET A 1 -33.87 10.35 11.04
C MET A 1 -32.37 10.55 10.85
N ALA A 2 -31.69 11.20 11.78
CA ALA A 2 -30.23 11.36 11.70
C ALA A 2 -29.56 10.02 12.03
N GLN A 3 -28.73 9.51 11.12
CA GLN A 3 -27.84 8.39 11.44
C GLN A 3 -26.77 8.89 12.41
N ILE A 4 -26.75 8.35 13.63
CA ILE A 4 -25.66 8.57 14.57
C ILE A 4 -24.50 7.69 14.11
N ILE A 5 -23.42 8.31 13.62
CA ILE A 5 -22.21 7.62 13.18
C ILE A 5 -21.12 7.89 14.22
N SER A 6 -20.37 6.85 14.60
CA SER A 6 -19.16 7.00 15.41
C SER A 6 -18.16 7.91 14.71
N LEU A 7 -17.65 8.92 15.42
CA LEU A 7 -16.72 9.90 14.86
C LEU A 7 -15.42 9.24 14.36
N ASN A 8 -14.98 8.17 15.03
CA ASN A 8 -13.81 7.38 14.61
C ASN A 8 -14.08 6.64 13.31
N ASP A 9 -15.24 5.99 13.20
CA ASP A 9 -15.62 5.24 12.00
C ASP A 9 -15.81 6.18 10.80
N TYR A 10 -16.39 7.36 11.05
CA TYR A 10 -16.51 8.41 10.05
C TYR A 10 -15.14 8.89 9.58
N LYS A 11 -14.20 9.15 10.50
CA LYS A 11 -12.83 9.57 10.16
C LYS A 11 -12.11 8.52 9.32
N ILE A 12 -12.14 7.25 9.73
CA ILE A 12 -11.53 6.13 9.00
C ILE A 12 -12.13 6.01 7.60
N THR A 13 -13.46 6.07 7.50
CA THR A 13 -14.16 6.01 6.22
C THR A 13 -13.73 7.13 5.29
N LYS A 14 -13.64 8.37 5.79
CA LYS A 14 -13.22 9.53 5.01
C LYS A 14 -11.76 9.45 4.58
N GLN A 15 -10.87 8.96 5.43
CA GLN A 15 -9.47 8.72 5.08
C GLN A 15 -9.34 7.68 3.96
N ARG A 16 -10.07 6.57 4.03
CA ARG A 16 -10.09 5.55 2.96
C ARG A 16 -10.62 6.12 1.64
N GLN A 17 -11.71 6.89 1.69
CA GLN A 17 -12.26 7.57 0.51
C GLN A 17 -11.23 8.51 -0.11
N LEU A 18 -10.52 9.30 0.71
CA LEU A 18 -9.50 10.23 0.22
C LEU A 18 -8.35 9.50 -0.49
N ILE A 19 -7.80 8.45 0.12
CA ILE A 19 -6.71 7.65 -0.46
C ILE A 19 -7.15 7.02 -1.79
N ASN A 20 -8.35 6.42 -1.84
CA ASN A 20 -8.84 5.82 -3.07
C ASN A 20 -9.04 6.87 -4.17
N ASN A 21 -9.55 8.05 -3.83
CA ASN A 21 -9.72 9.13 -4.81
C ASN A 21 -8.36 9.63 -5.34
N MET A 22 -7.36 9.76 -4.48
CA MET A 22 -5.99 10.11 -4.90
C MET A 22 -5.41 9.04 -5.83
N TYR A 23 -5.57 7.76 -5.48
CA TYR A 23 -5.13 6.65 -6.32
C TYR A 23 -5.75 6.72 -7.72
N HIS A 24 -7.08 6.88 -7.80
CA HIS A 24 -7.77 6.98 -9.09
C HIS A 24 -7.31 8.19 -9.89
N PHE A 25 -7.17 9.36 -9.24
CA PHE A 25 -6.67 10.56 -9.90
C PHE A 25 -5.27 10.36 -10.49
N PHE A 26 -4.34 9.78 -9.73
CA PHE A 26 -2.99 9.49 -10.24
C PHE A 26 -3.01 8.44 -11.35
N ASN A 27 -3.87 7.42 -11.23
CA ASN A 27 -3.94 6.32 -12.19
C ASN A 27 -4.51 6.79 -13.54
N GLU A 28 -5.53 7.66 -13.51
CA GLU A 28 -6.05 8.32 -14.71
C GLU A 28 -4.96 9.16 -15.40
N GLY A 29 -4.19 9.93 -14.61
CA GLY A 29 -3.05 10.72 -15.10
C GLY A 29 -1.90 9.89 -15.68
N LEU A 30 -1.83 8.60 -15.37
CA LEU A 30 -0.82 7.65 -15.82
C LEU A 30 -1.35 6.60 -16.81
N GLU A 31 -2.47 6.88 -17.48
CA GLU A 31 -3.07 5.96 -18.46
C GLU A 31 -3.29 4.53 -17.90
N ASN A 32 -3.70 4.44 -16.63
CA ASN A 32 -3.93 3.20 -15.88
C ASN A 32 -2.67 2.36 -15.57
N GLN A 33 -1.47 2.93 -15.63
CA GLN A 33 -0.24 2.20 -15.30
C GLN A 33 -0.13 1.82 -13.82
N LEU A 34 -0.79 2.53 -12.88
CA LEU A 34 -0.79 2.14 -11.46
C LEU A 34 -1.61 0.88 -11.21
N ASP A 35 -2.64 0.59 -12.03
CA ASP A 35 -3.35 -0.69 -11.95
C ASP A 35 -2.44 -1.87 -12.27
N ASN A 36 -1.54 -1.72 -13.27
CA ASN A 36 -0.57 -2.75 -13.60
C ASN A 36 0.38 -3.03 -12.42
N ILE A 37 0.79 -1.98 -11.69
CA ILE A 37 1.61 -2.14 -10.49
C ILE A 37 0.83 -2.76 -9.35
N LEU A 38 -0.43 -2.37 -9.15
CA LEU A 38 -1.31 -2.95 -8.14
C LEU A 38 -1.47 -4.47 -8.39
N ILE A 39 -1.74 -4.87 -9.63
CA ILE A 39 -1.83 -6.28 -10.03
C ILE A 39 -0.52 -7.02 -9.75
N GLN A 40 0.64 -6.43 -10.07
CA GLN A 40 1.94 -7.05 -9.77
C GLN A 40 2.15 -7.30 -8.27
N PHE A 41 1.72 -6.37 -7.41
CA PHE A 41 1.74 -6.58 -5.96
C PHE A 41 0.77 -7.68 -5.53
N GLU A 42 -0.47 -7.66 -6.01
CA GLU A 42 -1.49 -8.67 -5.70
C GLU A 42 -1.02 -10.08 -6.09
N GLU A 43 -0.43 -10.24 -7.28
CA GLU A 43 0.16 -11.49 -7.75
C GLU A 43 1.36 -11.92 -6.88
N ALA A 44 2.25 -10.99 -6.52
CA ALA A 44 3.40 -11.29 -5.68
C ALA A 44 3.00 -11.77 -4.28
N PHE A 45 2.02 -11.12 -3.67
CA PHE A 45 1.51 -11.52 -2.35
C PHE A 45 0.67 -12.81 -2.43
N ALA A 46 -0.09 -13.03 -3.50
CA ALA A 46 -0.76 -14.31 -3.71
C ALA A 46 0.24 -15.47 -3.82
N ASN A 47 1.35 -15.26 -4.54
CA ASN A 47 2.44 -16.23 -4.63
C ASN A 47 3.10 -16.49 -3.27
N LEU A 48 3.29 -15.45 -2.46
CA LEU A 48 3.80 -15.58 -1.09
C LEU A 48 2.83 -16.41 -0.22
N CYS A 49 1.53 -16.11 -0.26
CA CYS A 49 0.52 -16.90 0.45
C CYS A 49 0.53 -18.38 0.02
N ASN A 50 0.60 -18.64 -1.28
CA ASN A 50 0.71 -20.01 -1.81
C ASN A 50 1.95 -20.75 -1.34
N LYS A 51 3.10 -20.06 -1.33
CA LYS A 51 4.38 -20.66 -0.97
C LYS A 51 4.43 -21.08 0.50
N TYR A 52 3.75 -20.35 1.36
CA TYR A 52 3.77 -20.55 2.81
C TYR A 52 2.47 -21.13 3.37
N ASP A 53 1.55 -21.58 2.51
CA ASP A 53 0.26 -22.18 2.87
C ASP A 53 -0.61 -21.26 3.75
N PHE A 54 -0.61 -19.97 3.43
CA PHE A 54 -1.48 -18.98 4.08
C PHE A 54 -2.85 -18.92 3.41
N HIS A 55 -3.86 -18.51 4.18
CA HIS A 55 -5.21 -18.35 3.66
C HIS A 55 -5.23 -17.31 2.53
N HIS A 56 -5.78 -17.71 1.38
CA HIS A 56 -5.92 -16.84 0.21
C HIS A 56 -6.71 -15.56 0.48
N GLU A 57 -7.59 -15.58 1.48
CA GLU A 57 -8.41 -14.44 1.90
C GLU A 57 -7.54 -13.26 2.36
N ASN A 58 -6.30 -13.51 2.80
CA ASN A 58 -5.32 -12.48 3.19
C ASN A 58 -4.96 -11.52 2.06
N VAL A 59 -4.97 -12.01 0.81
CA VAL A 59 -4.65 -11.17 -0.36
C VAL A 59 -5.61 -9.99 -0.47
N ALA A 60 -6.88 -10.20 -0.13
CA ALA A 60 -7.89 -9.14 -0.14
C ALA A 60 -7.59 -8.05 0.91
N TYR A 61 -7.01 -8.42 2.05
CA TYR A 61 -6.63 -7.49 3.11
C TYR A 61 -5.37 -6.68 2.80
N PHE A 62 -4.53 -7.14 1.85
CA PHE A 62 -3.35 -6.40 1.42
C PHE A 62 -3.66 -5.25 0.45
N ARG A 63 -4.79 -5.30 -0.27
CA ARG A 63 -5.11 -4.32 -1.31
C ARG A 63 -5.11 -2.87 -0.83
N LEU A 64 -5.77 -2.58 0.28
CA LEU A 64 -5.82 -1.21 0.82
C LEU A 64 -4.44 -0.72 1.31
N PRO A 65 -3.65 -1.53 2.06
CA PRO A 65 -2.25 -1.23 2.34
C PRO A 65 -1.41 -0.94 1.08
N ILE A 66 -1.56 -1.74 0.01
CA ILE A 66 -0.83 -1.52 -1.25
C ILE A 66 -1.21 -0.18 -1.89
N ILE A 67 -2.51 0.11 -2.00
CA ILE A 67 -3.01 1.38 -2.55
C ILE A 67 -2.49 2.57 -1.72
N THR A 68 -2.54 2.46 -0.39
CA THR A 68 -2.06 3.50 0.52
C THR A 68 -0.57 3.76 0.31
N PHE A 69 0.22 2.69 0.20
CA PHE A 69 1.65 2.77 -0.06
C PHE A 69 1.97 3.40 -1.41
N ILE A 70 1.26 3.02 -2.47
CA ILE A 70 1.41 3.62 -3.80
C ILE A 70 1.16 5.13 -3.75
N VAL A 71 0.05 5.54 -3.13
CA VAL A 71 -0.33 6.95 -3.01
C VAL A 71 0.72 7.75 -2.23
N THR A 72 1.23 7.22 -1.11
CA THR A 72 2.24 7.92 -0.30
C THR A 72 3.59 8.03 -1.00
N VAL A 73 4.03 6.98 -1.72
CA VAL A 73 5.22 7.08 -2.60
C VAL A 73 4.98 8.16 -3.65
N PHE A 74 3.80 8.18 -4.28
CA PHE A 74 3.51 9.14 -5.33
C PHE A 74 3.51 10.59 -4.83
N ILE A 75 2.89 10.85 -3.68
CA ILE A 75 2.92 12.17 -3.04
C ILE A 75 4.35 12.60 -2.77
N LYS A 76 5.17 11.75 -2.14
CA LYS A 76 6.54 12.10 -1.75
C LYS A 76 7.45 12.42 -2.94
N ASN A 77 7.24 11.75 -4.07
CA ASN A 77 8.13 11.86 -5.24
C ASN A 77 7.51 12.71 -6.37
N SER A 78 6.47 13.50 -6.10
CA SER A 78 5.85 14.43 -7.05
C SER A 78 5.77 15.86 -6.53
N GLU A 79 5.54 16.83 -7.43
CA GLU A 79 5.30 18.24 -7.07
C GLU A 79 4.09 18.43 -6.15
N VAL A 80 3.17 17.45 -6.10
CA VAL A 80 2.02 17.50 -5.20
C VAL A 80 2.46 17.45 -3.73
N CYS A 81 3.68 16.97 -3.45
CA CYS A 81 4.27 16.95 -2.10
C CYS A 81 4.15 18.31 -1.39
N ASP A 82 4.38 19.41 -2.10
CA ASP A 82 4.39 20.77 -1.54
C ASP A 82 3.01 21.24 -1.05
N PHE A 83 1.94 20.55 -1.46
CA PHE A 83 0.56 20.83 -1.06
C PHE A 83 0.14 20.09 0.22
N PHE A 84 0.99 19.20 0.74
CA PHE A 84 0.76 18.49 1.99
C PHE A 84 1.61 19.09 3.11
N SER A 85 1.09 19.04 4.34
CA SER A 85 1.89 19.43 5.51
C SER A 85 3.06 18.48 5.71
N GLU A 86 4.23 18.98 6.11
CA GLU A 86 5.46 18.18 6.35
C GLU A 86 5.22 16.89 7.14
N GLY A 87 4.37 16.92 8.17
CA GLY A 87 4.05 15.73 8.98
C GLY A 87 3.21 14.64 8.30
N LEU A 88 2.72 14.87 7.07
CA LEU A 88 1.97 13.90 6.26
C LEU A 88 2.80 13.33 5.11
N ILE A 89 4.00 13.86 4.88
CA ILE A 89 4.91 13.43 3.83
C ILE A 89 5.85 12.40 4.44
N LEU A 90 5.67 11.14 4.09
CA LEU A 90 6.57 10.07 4.51
C LEU A 90 7.75 9.97 3.54
N ASP A 91 8.96 9.91 4.07
CA ASP A 91 10.11 9.53 3.25
C ASP A 91 9.96 8.08 2.74
N ASN A 92 10.55 7.78 1.59
CA ASN A 92 10.38 6.46 0.95
C ASN A 92 10.81 5.30 1.85
N ASP A 93 11.89 5.46 2.61
CA ASP A 93 12.36 4.42 3.55
C ASP A 93 11.41 4.23 4.74
N GLU A 94 10.86 5.33 5.27
CA GLU A 94 9.86 5.27 6.33
C GLU A 94 8.57 4.61 5.83
N ASN A 95 8.13 4.98 4.62
CA ASN A 95 6.96 4.41 3.99
C ASN A 95 7.11 2.90 3.73
N LYS A 96 8.29 2.45 3.25
CA LYS A 96 8.61 1.01 3.12
C LYS A 96 8.50 0.30 4.45
N TYR A 97 9.11 0.86 5.49
CA TYR A 97 9.11 0.28 6.82
C TYR A 97 7.68 0.15 7.39
N LEU A 98 6.88 1.21 7.30
CA LEU A 98 5.48 1.20 7.74
C LEU A 98 4.63 0.23 6.94
N PHE A 99 4.84 0.15 5.63
CA PHE A 99 4.12 -0.78 4.77
C PHE A 99 4.46 -2.24 5.10
N LYS A 100 5.75 -2.58 5.22
CA LYS A 100 6.21 -3.91 5.67
C LYS A 100 5.56 -4.30 7.00
N ASN A 101 5.62 -3.42 8.01
CA ASN A 101 5.03 -3.67 9.32
C ASN A 101 3.51 -3.87 9.25
N THR A 102 2.83 -3.14 8.36
CA THR A 102 1.38 -3.28 8.16
C THR A 102 1.07 -4.65 7.57
N LEU A 103 1.82 -5.10 6.56
CA LEU A 103 1.64 -6.43 5.95
C LEU A 103 1.92 -7.55 6.95
N VAL A 104 3.00 -7.43 7.75
CA VAL A 104 3.32 -8.38 8.82
C VAL A 104 2.19 -8.44 9.85
N ARG A 105 1.63 -7.29 10.27
CA ARG A 105 0.50 -7.27 11.21
C ARG A 105 -0.77 -7.88 10.63
N VAL A 106 -1.01 -7.73 9.32
CA VAL A 106 -2.13 -8.42 8.65
C VAL A 106 -1.91 -9.93 8.74
N LEU A 107 -0.70 -10.43 8.46
CA LEU A 107 -0.38 -11.84 8.63
C LEU A 107 -0.54 -12.29 10.11
N GLU A 108 -0.01 -11.54 11.07
CA GLU A 108 -0.16 -11.85 12.50
C GLU A 108 -1.62 -11.91 12.96
N ALA A 109 -2.51 -11.11 12.36
CA ALA A 109 -3.91 -11.04 12.73
C ALA A 109 -4.77 -12.16 12.12
N PHE A 110 -4.43 -12.62 10.91
CA PHE A 110 -5.25 -13.56 10.15
C PHE A 110 -4.62 -14.94 9.98
N GLU A 111 -3.34 -15.12 10.27
CA GLU A 111 -2.64 -16.41 10.21
C GLU A 111 -2.29 -16.90 11.61
N ASP A 112 -3.07 -17.86 12.11
CA ASP A 112 -2.88 -18.47 13.43
C ASP A 112 -1.45 -19.01 13.65
N ASN A 113 -0.83 -19.50 12.58
CA ASN A 113 0.48 -20.13 12.61
C ASN A 113 1.65 -19.18 12.29
N TYR A 114 1.41 -17.88 12.03
CA TYR A 114 2.48 -16.98 11.60
C TYR A 114 3.59 -16.84 12.65
N HIS A 115 3.23 -16.73 13.94
CA HIS A 115 4.21 -16.58 15.03
C HIS A 115 5.06 -17.83 15.27
N SER A 116 4.50 -19.01 15.04
CA SER A 116 5.16 -20.30 15.23
C SER A 116 5.83 -20.82 13.95
N ASN A 117 5.67 -20.11 12.82
CA ASN A 117 6.23 -20.52 11.54
C ASN A 117 7.76 -20.42 11.57
N SER A 118 8.43 -21.55 11.32
CA SER A 118 9.89 -21.64 11.25
C SER A 118 10.48 -20.74 10.16
N ASN A 119 9.69 -20.36 9.16
CA ASN A 119 10.10 -19.54 8.03
C ASN A 119 9.82 -18.04 8.22
N LYS A 120 9.42 -17.58 9.43
CA LYS A 120 9.03 -16.18 9.68
C LYS A 120 10.02 -15.16 9.10
N LEU A 121 11.33 -15.34 9.36
CA LEU A 121 12.36 -14.42 8.85
C LEU A 121 12.43 -14.40 7.32
N LEU A 122 12.27 -15.57 6.67
CA LEU A 122 12.26 -15.68 5.21
C LEU A 122 11.02 -15.01 4.60
N ILE A 123 9.87 -15.13 5.26
CA ILE A 123 8.63 -14.47 4.83
C ILE A 123 8.81 -12.94 4.88
N GLU A 124 9.35 -12.41 5.97
CA GLU A 124 9.58 -10.98 6.11
C GLU A 124 10.62 -10.44 5.10
N GLU A 125 11.63 -11.22 4.76
CA GLU A 125 12.60 -10.91 3.70
C GLU A 125 11.95 -10.92 2.32
N GLU A 126 11.06 -11.88 2.02
CA GLU A 126 10.31 -11.90 0.77
C GLU A 126 9.37 -10.71 0.63
N ILE A 127 8.67 -10.33 1.71
CA ILE A 127 7.85 -9.12 1.75
C ILE A 127 8.70 -7.90 1.40
N GLU A 128 9.88 -7.76 2.02
CA GLU A 128 10.80 -6.65 1.75
C GLU A 128 11.26 -6.61 0.29
N ASN A 129 11.59 -7.77 -0.28
CA ASN A 129 11.94 -7.89 -1.70
C ASN A 129 10.78 -7.49 -2.63
N ILE A 130 9.55 -7.87 -2.31
CA ILE A 130 8.34 -7.48 -3.05
C ILE A 130 8.17 -5.96 -3.01
N ILE A 131 8.29 -5.36 -1.81
CA ILE A 131 8.18 -3.91 -1.61
C ILE A 131 9.23 -3.16 -2.42
N GLU A 132 10.50 -3.59 -2.36
CA GLU A 132 11.59 -2.92 -3.07
C GLU A 132 11.42 -2.99 -4.59
N LYS A 133 10.99 -4.14 -5.11
CA LYS A 133 10.68 -4.28 -6.53
C LYS A 133 9.52 -3.38 -6.93
N GLY A 134 8.49 -3.31 -6.10
CA GLY A 134 7.32 -2.48 -6.32
C GLY A 134 7.64 -0.98 -6.36
N ILE A 135 8.46 -0.47 -5.44
CA ILE A 135 8.94 0.93 -5.49
C ILE A 135 9.71 1.20 -6.76
N LYS A 136 10.64 0.33 -7.15
CA LYS A 136 11.42 0.52 -8.37
C LYS A 136 10.52 0.59 -9.61
N ASN A 137 9.41 -0.14 -9.62
CA ASN A 137 8.43 -0.07 -10.71
C ASN A 137 7.60 1.21 -10.64
N LEU A 138 7.19 1.64 -9.44
CA LEU A 138 6.47 2.90 -9.24
C LEU A 138 7.28 4.10 -9.74
N LEU A 139 8.53 4.22 -9.28
CA LEU A 139 9.39 5.34 -9.64
C LEU A 139 9.70 5.41 -11.15
N LYS A 140 9.61 4.29 -11.88
CA LYS A 140 9.81 4.28 -13.34
C LYS A 140 8.65 4.85 -14.13
N ILE A 141 7.43 4.78 -13.59
CA ILE A 141 6.23 5.26 -14.27
C ILE A 141 5.82 6.65 -13.78
N MET A 142 6.44 7.14 -12.69
CA MET A 142 6.18 8.49 -12.21
C MET A 142 6.71 9.51 -13.23
N PRO A 143 5.92 10.54 -13.60
CA PRO A 143 6.38 11.56 -14.51
C PRO A 143 7.42 12.43 -13.80
N GLU A 144 8.50 12.80 -14.50
CA GLU A 144 9.56 13.63 -13.92
C GLU A 144 9.11 15.06 -13.54
N ASN A 145 7.98 15.54 -14.09
CA ASN A 145 7.35 16.82 -13.73
C ASN A 145 5.82 16.68 -13.77
N ILE A 146 5.14 16.76 -12.63
CA ILE A 146 3.68 16.87 -12.57
C ILE A 146 3.35 18.35 -12.51
N TYR A 147 3.26 19.00 -13.67
CA TYR A 147 2.82 20.40 -13.73
C TYR A 147 1.33 20.48 -13.33
N LEU A 148 1.05 21.13 -12.20
CA LEU A 148 -0.27 21.66 -11.90
C LEU A 148 -0.56 22.80 -12.87
N VAL A 149 -1.45 22.57 -13.84
CA VAL A 149 -2.04 23.61 -14.70
C VAL A 149 -3.20 24.27 -13.98
#